data_AF-A0A924L720-F1
#
_entry.id   AF-A0A924L720-F1
#
_cell.length_a   1.000
_cell.length_b   1.000
_cell.length_c   1.000
_cell.angle_alpha   90.00
_cell.angle_beta   90.00
_cell.angle_gamma   90.00
#
_symmetry.space_group_name_H-M   'P 1'
#
loop_
_entity.id
_entity.type
_entity.pdbx_description
1 polymer ?
#
loop_
_entity_poly.entity_id
_entity_poly.type
_entity_poly.pdbx_seq_one_letter_code
_entity_poly.pdbx_strand_id
1 'polypeptide(L)'
;MLAQTAAVSGLSDALSAGLSRWRKPATVHDLGKVALDLVLAIAAGGDCLADVSLIWAQPELFGPVATVPTVSRLIDVLGADPAGAVAAIRSARASAGRGLGPPRPVHRL
;
A
#
# COMPACT_ATOMS: atom_id res chain seq x y z
N MET A 1 -3.74 -11.25 9.97
CA MET A 1 -3.21 -12.30 9.07
C MET A 1 -2.81 -11.76 7.69
N LEU A 2 -3.62 -10.97 6.96
CA LEU A 2 -3.20 -10.42 5.64
C LEU A 2 -2.11 -9.33 5.69
N ALA A 3 -2.23 -8.34 6.58
CA ALA A 3 -1.21 -7.28 6.72
C ALA A 3 0.18 -7.85 7.04
N GLN A 4 0.22 -8.84 7.93
CA GLN A 4 1.45 -9.54 8.30
C GLN A 4 2.01 -10.35 7.13
N THR A 5 1.17 -11.02 6.33
CA THR A 5 1.62 -11.69 5.10
C THR A 5 2.21 -10.69 4.10
N ALA A 6 1.60 -9.52 3.92
CA ALA A 6 2.12 -8.48 3.04
C ALA A 6 3.49 -7.94 3.51
N ALA A 7 3.69 -7.84 4.82
CA ALA A 7 4.98 -7.47 5.39
C ALA A 7 6.05 -8.57 5.19
N VAL A 8 5.75 -9.82 5.56
CA VAL A 8 6.70 -10.95 5.50
C VAL A 8 7.05 -11.33 4.06
N SER A 9 6.13 -11.15 3.11
CA SER A 9 6.39 -11.40 1.69
C SER A 9 7.24 -10.31 1.01
N GLY A 10 7.52 -9.20 1.69
CA GLY A 10 8.17 -8.03 1.09
C GLY A 10 7.29 -7.28 0.09
N LEU A 11 5.98 -7.56 0.05
CA LEU A 11 5.04 -6.91 -0.87
C LEU A 11 4.96 -5.41 -0.62
N SER A 12 4.96 -4.98 0.64
CA SER A 12 4.97 -3.55 0.99
C SER A 12 6.16 -2.83 0.36
N ASP A 13 7.37 -3.38 0.54
CA ASP A 13 8.60 -2.78 0.03
C ASP A 13 8.63 -2.77 -1.50
N ALA A 14 8.18 -3.86 -2.12
CA ALA A 14 8.10 -3.98 -3.57
C ALA A 14 7.12 -2.95 -4.17
N LEU A 15 5.97 -2.71 -3.50
CA LEU A 15 5.01 -1.69 -3.91
C LEU A 15 5.58 -0.28 -3.73
N SER A 16 6.25 0.01 -2.61
CA SER A 16 6.89 1.31 -2.39
C SER A 16 7.94 1.62 -3.47
N ALA A 17 8.76 0.62 -3.82
CA ALA A 17 9.74 0.75 -4.90
C ALA A 17 9.05 0.90 -6.27
N GLY A 18 8.07 0.05 -6.59
CA GLY A 18 7.37 0.04 -7.87
C GLY A 18 6.58 1.31 -8.15
N LEU A 19 6.01 1.92 -7.12
CA LEU A 19 5.21 3.15 -7.24
C LEU A 19 6.02 4.44 -7.06
N SER A 20 7.34 4.34 -6.80
CA SER A 20 8.21 5.50 -6.55
C SER A 20 8.20 6.54 -7.68
N ARG A 21 8.02 6.13 -8.94
CA ARG A 21 7.99 7.04 -10.09
C ARG A 21 6.81 8.03 -10.10
N TRP A 22 5.72 7.71 -9.40
CA TRP A 22 4.56 8.61 -9.26
C TRP A 22 4.64 9.48 -8.01
N ARG A 23 5.69 9.33 -7.19
CA ARG A 23 5.87 10.11 -5.98
C ARG A 23 6.18 11.55 -6.35
N LYS A 24 5.28 12.47 -5.98
CA LYS A 24 5.55 13.91 -6.07
C LYS A 24 6.52 14.32 -4.94
N PRO A 25 7.41 15.30 -5.14
CA PRO A 25 8.41 15.71 -4.13
C PRO A 25 7.83 16.05 -2.75
N ALA A 26 6.63 16.63 -2.70
CA ALA A 26 5.95 16.99 -1.45
C ALA A 26 5.13 15.85 -0.82
N THR A 27 5.20 14.62 -1.35
CA THR A 27 4.37 13.52 -0.86
C THR A 27 4.97 12.93 0.42
N VAL A 28 4.31 13.19 1.54
CA VAL A 28 4.67 12.65 2.86
C VAL A 28 4.39 11.15 2.94
N HIS A 29 3.24 10.72 2.42
CA HIS A 29 2.80 9.32 2.49
C HIS A 29 3.62 8.45 1.53
N ASP A 30 3.92 7.22 1.94
CA ASP A 30 4.47 6.23 1.03
C ASP A 30 3.35 5.68 0.12
N LEU A 31 3.51 5.84 -1.19
CA LEU A 31 2.48 5.46 -2.17
C LEU A 31 2.22 3.95 -2.18
N GLY A 32 3.25 3.13 -1.94
CA GLY A 32 3.13 1.69 -1.81
C GLY A 32 2.30 1.30 -0.60
N LYS A 33 2.54 1.95 0.54
CA LYS A 33 1.76 1.78 1.77
C LYS A 33 0.30 2.17 1.57
N VAL A 34 0.02 3.33 0.96
CA VAL A 34 -1.36 3.78 0.71
C VAL A 34 -2.09 2.83 -0.24
N ALA A 35 -1.42 2.31 -1.27
CA ALA A 35 -2.00 1.30 -2.15
C ALA A 35 -2.27 -0.02 -1.42
N LEU A 36 -1.34 -0.45 -0.54
CA LEU A 36 -1.50 -1.66 0.26
C LEU A 36 -2.65 -1.54 1.26
N ASP A 37 -2.80 -0.41 1.93
CA ASP A 37 -3.92 -0.10 2.82
C ASP A 37 -5.26 -0.25 2.09
N LEU A 38 -5.38 0.32 0.89
CA LEU A 38 -6.59 0.19 0.08
C LEU A 38 -6.87 -1.27 -0.30
N VAL A 39 -5.83 -2.03 -0.69
CA VAL A 39 -5.98 -3.47 -0.99
C VAL A 39 -6.42 -4.26 0.25
N LEU A 40 -5.90 -3.92 1.43
CA LEU A 40 -6.28 -4.57 2.69
C LEU A 40 -7.73 -4.24 3.08
N ALA A 41 -8.17 -3.00 2.87
CA ALA A 41 -9.57 -2.61 3.07
C ALA A 41 -10.52 -3.37 2.13
N ILE A 42 -10.18 -3.48 0.84
CA ILE A 42 -10.94 -4.28 -0.14
C ILE A 42 -10.97 -5.75 0.25
N ALA A 43 -9.82 -6.31 0.66
CA ALA A 43 -9.74 -7.70 1.10
C ALA A 43 -10.52 -7.98 2.39
N ALA A 44 -10.72 -6.97 3.23
CA ALA A 44 -11.57 -7.03 4.41
C ALA A 44 -13.08 -6.91 4.10
N GLY A 45 -13.44 -6.64 2.84
CA GLY A 45 -14.82 -6.53 2.37
C GLY A 45 -15.26 -5.12 1.95
N GLY A 46 -14.34 -4.14 1.91
CA GLY A 46 -14.64 -2.81 1.36
C GLY A 46 -14.85 -2.80 -0.15
N ASP A 47 -15.74 -1.94 -0.62
CA ASP A 47 -16.06 -1.75 -2.03
C ASP A 47 -15.83 -0.31 -2.53
N CYS A 48 -15.50 0.62 -1.62
CA CYS A 48 -15.24 2.01 -1.93
C CYS A 48 -13.95 2.54 -1.26
N LEU A 49 -13.46 3.70 -1.73
CA LEU A 49 -12.24 4.31 -1.17
C LEU A 49 -12.42 4.74 0.29
N ALA A 50 -13.65 4.98 0.75
CA ALA A 50 -13.93 5.36 2.14
C ALA A 50 -13.72 4.20 3.12
N ASP A 51 -13.74 2.96 2.63
CA ASP A 51 -13.59 1.75 3.45
C ASP A 51 -12.16 1.54 3.96
N VAL A 52 -11.19 2.36 3.55
CA VAL A 52 -9.90 2.45 4.27
C VAL A 52 -10.07 2.83 5.74
N SER A 53 -11.23 3.41 6.11
CA SER A 53 -11.63 3.59 7.51
C SER A 53 -11.82 2.27 8.28
N LEU A 54 -12.15 1.16 7.61
CA LEU A 54 -12.30 -0.17 8.23
C LEU A 54 -11.00 -0.64 8.89
N ILE A 55 -9.85 -0.28 8.31
CA ILE A 55 -8.53 -0.64 8.87
C ILE A 55 -7.96 0.44 9.79
N TRP A 56 -8.50 1.67 9.74
CA TRP A 56 -8.06 2.77 10.61
C TRP A 56 -8.39 2.50 12.09
N ALA A 57 -9.41 1.69 12.37
CA ALA A 57 -9.79 1.30 13.73
C ALA A 57 -8.77 0.39 14.44
N GLN A 58 -7.71 -0.07 13.76
CA GLN A 58 -6.71 -0.99 14.31
C GLN A 58 -5.27 -0.50 14.04
N PRO A 59 -4.86 0.66 14.61
CA PRO A 59 -3.57 1.27 14.34
C PRO A 59 -2.37 0.38 14.73
N GLU A 60 -2.54 -0.53 15.70
CA GLU A 60 -1.52 -1.49 16.11
C GLU A 60 -1.18 -2.50 15.00
N LEU A 61 -2.12 -2.74 14.08
CA LEU A 61 -1.97 -3.72 13.00
C LEU A 61 -1.56 -3.07 11.66
N PHE A 62 -2.03 -1.85 11.39
CA PHE A 62 -1.86 -1.18 10.09
C PHE A 62 -0.99 0.08 10.13
N GLY A 63 -0.59 0.53 11.32
CA GLY A 63 0.14 1.77 11.51
C GLY A 63 -0.67 3.00 11.04
N PRO A 64 0.00 4.12 10.73
CA PRO A 64 -0.67 5.32 10.22
C PRO A 64 -1.33 5.07 8.85
N VAL A 65 -2.66 5.03 8.80
CA VAL A 65 -3.44 4.86 7.57
C VAL A 65 -3.71 6.21 6.91
N ALA A 66 -3.57 6.28 5.59
CA ALA A 66 -3.87 7.50 4.85
C ALA A 66 -5.37 7.82 4.86
N THR A 67 -5.69 9.11 4.87
CA THR A 67 -7.08 9.57 4.79
C THR A 67 -7.68 9.33 3.40
N VAL A 68 -9.01 9.24 3.31
CA VAL A 68 -9.75 9.02 2.05
C VAL A 68 -9.35 10.03 0.95
N PRO A 69 -9.18 11.34 1.20
CA PRO A 69 -8.70 12.27 0.18
C PRO A 69 -7.27 11.98 -0.31
N THR A 70 -6.41 11.40 0.53
CA THR A 70 -5.06 10.96 0.10
C THR A 70 -5.14 9.75 -0.81
N VAL A 71 -6.01 8.79 -0.48
CA VAL A 71 -6.27 7.60 -1.31
C VAL A 71 -6.86 8.00 -2.67
N SER A 72 -7.87 8.89 -2.69
CA SER A 72 -8.45 9.41 -3.94
C SER A 72 -7.39 10.04 -4.84
N ARG A 73 -6.54 10.92 -4.31
CA ARG A 73 -5.46 11.55 -5.08
C ARG A 73 -4.44 10.54 -5.60
N LEU A 74 -4.15 9.48 -4.85
CA LEU A 74 -3.30 8.40 -5.35
C LEU A 74 -3.93 7.74 -6.57
N ILE A 75 -5.22 7.40 -6.50
CA ILE A 75 -5.94 6.78 -7.61
C ILE A 75 -5.97 7.71 -8.83
N ASP A 76 -6.18 9.02 -8.65
CA ASP A 76 -6.10 9.99 -9.75
C ASP A 76 -4.71 10.01 -10.40
N VAL A 77 -3.64 9.99 -9.59
CA VAL A 77 -2.26 9.98 -10.07
C VAL A 77 -1.93 8.70 -10.84
N LEU A 78 -2.35 7.54 -10.34
CA LEU A 78 -2.15 6.25 -11.03
C LEU A 78 -3.05 6.14 -12.27
N GLY A 79 -4.27 6.68 -12.21
CA GLY A 79 -5.25 6.69 -13.29
C GLY A 79 -4.84 7.54 -14.50
N ALA A 80 -3.91 8.47 -14.32
CA ALA A 80 -3.29 9.20 -15.43
C ALA A 80 -2.37 8.31 -16.30
N ASP A 81 -1.87 7.19 -15.78
CA ASP A 81 -1.09 6.16 -16.50
C ASP A 81 -1.54 4.75 -16.03
N PRO A 82 -2.75 4.30 -16.42
CA PRO A 82 -3.33 3.09 -15.84
C PRO A 82 -2.57 1.83 -16.29
N ALA A 83 -2.11 1.78 -17.54
CA ALA A 83 -1.33 0.67 -18.06
C ALA A 83 0.00 0.54 -17.32
N GLY A 84 0.70 1.66 -17.14
CA GLY A 84 1.97 1.67 -16.42
C GLY A 84 1.81 1.39 -14.93
N ALA A 85 0.75 1.88 -14.28
CA ALA A 85 0.42 1.59 -12.89
C ALA A 85 0.17 0.10 -12.67
N VAL A 86 -0.66 -0.52 -13.51
CA VAL A 86 -0.93 -1.96 -13.46
C VAL A 86 0.35 -2.77 -13.69
N ALA A 87 1.19 -2.37 -14.64
CA ALA A 87 2.47 -3.04 -14.88
C ALA A 87 3.41 -2.96 -13.67
N ALA A 88 3.51 -1.80 -13.02
CA ALA A 88 4.31 -1.61 -11.82
C ALA A 88 3.81 -2.47 -10.65
N ILE A 89 2.49 -2.50 -10.42
CA ILE A 89 1.87 -3.32 -9.36
C ILE A 89 2.12 -4.82 -9.63
N ARG A 90 1.97 -5.27 -10.88
CA ARG A 90 2.26 -6.66 -11.26
C ARG A 90 3.73 -7.02 -11.06
N SER A 91 4.65 -6.13 -11.44
CA SER A 91 6.08 -6.32 -11.24
C SER A 91 6.44 -6.39 -9.75
N ALA A 92 5.90 -5.48 -8.94
CA ALA A 92 6.05 -5.48 -7.49
C ALA A 92 5.56 -6.81 -6.88
N ARG A 93 4.36 -7.26 -7.25
CA ARG A 93 3.82 -8.56 -6.81
C ARG A 93 4.68 -9.74 -7.24
N ALA A 94 5.21 -9.75 -8.47
CA ALA A 94 6.08 -10.82 -8.97
C ALA A 94 7.48 -10.83 -8.34
N SER A 95 7.85 -9.74 -7.68
CA SER A 95 9.10 -9.59 -6.94
C SER A 95 8.93 -9.92 -5.46
N ALA A 96 7.72 -9.71 -4.92
CA ALA A 96 7.34 -10.15 -3.58
C ALA A 96 7.45 -11.68 -3.46
N GLY A 97 8.05 -12.15 -2.37
CA GLY A 97 8.33 -13.58 -2.12
C GLY A 97 9.68 -14.09 -2.63
N ARG A 98 10.45 -13.32 -3.42
CA ARG A 98 11.83 -13.69 -3.80
C ARG A 98 12.88 -13.34 -2.76
N GLY A 99 12.53 -12.49 -1.79
CA GLY A 99 13.34 -12.18 -0.63
C GLY A 99 12.51 -12.37 0.62
N LEU A 100 12.64 -13.53 1.26
CA LEU A 100 12.18 -13.72 2.64
C LEU A 100 13.20 -13.00 3.56
N GLY A 101 13.27 -11.68 3.45
CA GLY A 101 14.02 -10.84 4.38
C GLY A 101 13.22 -10.61 5.66
N PRO A 102 13.86 -10.38 6.81
CA PRO A 102 13.15 -10.19 8.07
C PRO A 102 12.18 -9.00 7.96
N PRO A 103 10.97 -9.12 8.53
CA PRO A 103 9.99 -8.03 8.51
C PRO A 103 10.62 -6.78 9.15
N ARG A 104 10.40 -5.61 8.54
CA ARG A 104 10.75 -4.34 9.18
C ARG A 104 10.03 -4.25 10.53
N PRO A 105 10.71 -3.77 11.60
CA PRO A 105 10.05 -3.54 12.87
C PRO A 105 8.95 -2.50 12.65
N VAL A 106 7.69 -2.93 12.80
CA VAL A 106 6.60 -2.00 13.09
C VAL A 106 6.95 -1.34 14.42
N HIS A 107 7.00 0.00 14.44
CA HIS A 107 7.56 0.80 15.54
C HIS A 107 7.26 0.21 16.93
N ARG A 108 8.34 -0.03 17.68
CA ARG A 108 8.32 -0.24 19.13
C ARG A 108 7.94 1.11 19.76
N LEU A 109 7.04 1.03 20.75
CA LEU A 109 6.53 2.12 21.60
C LEU A 109 7.59 3.17 21.95
#